data_AF-A0A7Y3GBM9-F1
#
_entry.id   AF-A0A7Y3GBM9-F1
#
_cell.length_a   1.000
_cell.length_b   1.000
_cell.length_c   1.000
_cell.angle_alpha   90.00
_cell.angle_beta   90.00
_cell.angle_gamma   90.00
#
_symmetry.space_group_name_H-M   'P 1'
#
loop_
_entity.id
_entity.type
_entity.pdbx_description
1 polymer ?
#
loop_
_entity_poly.entity_id
_entity_poly.type
_entity_poly.pdbx_seq_one_letter_code
_entity_poly.pdbx_strand_id
1 'polypeptide(L)'
;GYAVRGADTFGASPYDPIRLTLVGESLPGHPADVSVAAGQAVRIMTGAPIPAGADAVVMAEVCEEDGDRVEVRDAVPPMKHVSRRGEDIRSGSALLAPGRHLRPQDAALLASVGIDRVPCIRRPRVRLVVTGDELLPAGSRPDGVKIVDSNSVMLAALVARDGGTTLPFEILPDRVEMIRDALLAEDADVVLVSGGSSVGQEDHAPRLVAELGQLDFHGVAMRPSSPAGVGRIGERMVFLLPGNPVSCMCAYEFFAGPTLRGLGGRSRAWPHRRIRRPLLRKISSALGRTDYVRVSLEGGRVVPLATSGASILSSTVRADGVVIVPREVEGYPEWAEVEVQLYDDALADEALAPAGPARGSGPVQ
;
A
#
# COMPACT_ATOMS: atom_id res chain seq x y z
N GLY A 1 -6.88 -18.66 38.67
CA GLY A 1 -5.77 -18.68 39.65
C GLY A 1 -6.23 -18.04 40.94
N TYR A 2 -5.29 -17.67 41.80
CA TYR A 2 -5.58 -17.11 43.13
C TYR A 2 -4.75 -15.86 43.38
N ALA A 3 -5.43 -14.74 43.60
CA ALA A 3 -4.80 -13.49 44.03
C ALA A 3 -4.44 -13.60 45.51
N VAL A 4 -3.16 -13.40 45.81
CA VAL A 4 -2.56 -13.61 47.13
C VAL A 4 -1.59 -12.48 47.45
N ARG A 5 -1.17 -12.40 48.71
CA ARG A 5 0.09 -11.78 49.06
C ARG A 5 1.21 -12.76 48.72
N GLY A 6 2.10 -12.44 47.80
CA GLY A 6 3.14 -13.36 47.32
C GLY A 6 3.99 -13.91 48.47
N ALA A 7 4.27 -13.09 49.48
CA ALA A 7 4.98 -13.51 50.70
C ALA A 7 4.28 -14.65 51.46
N ASP A 8 2.95 -14.76 51.39
CA ASP A 8 2.19 -15.82 52.06
C ASP A 8 2.34 -17.18 51.34
N THR A 9 2.94 -17.21 50.15
CA THR A 9 3.24 -18.45 49.42
C THR A 9 4.66 -18.95 49.65
N PHE A 10 5.50 -18.22 50.40
CA PHE A 10 6.89 -18.60 50.60
C PHE A 10 7.01 -19.88 51.42
N GLY A 11 7.70 -20.87 50.86
CA GLY A 11 7.81 -22.20 51.45
C GLY A 11 6.83 -23.22 50.88
N ALA A 12 5.83 -22.79 50.08
CA ALA A 12 4.93 -23.71 49.39
C ALA A 12 5.71 -24.65 48.46
N SER A 13 5.41 -25.94 48.55
CA SER A 13 5.95 -26.97 47.66
C SER A 13 4.90 -28.06 47.41
N PRO A 14 5.12 -28.95 46.42
CA PRO A 14 4.20 -30.06 46.19
C PRO A 14 3.99 -30.97 47.40
N TYR A 15 5.01 -31.11 48.26
CA TYR A 15 5.01 -31.97 49.44
C TYR A 15 4.64 -31.25 50.74
N ASP A 16 4.68 -29.91 50.75
CA ASP A 16 4.32 -29.06 51.88
C ASP A 16 3.51 -27.85 51.36
N PRO A 17 2.22 -28.05 51.03
CA PRO A 17 1.40 -27.00 50.47
C PRO A 17 0.98 -25.99 51.55
N ILE A 18 0.94 -24.71 51.18
CA ILE A 18 0.41 -23.67 52.05
C ILE A 18 -1.10 -23.55 51.85
N ARG A 19 -1.86 -23.54 52.95
CA ARG A 19 -3.32 -23.38 52.93
C ARG A 19 -3.69 -21.92 53.14
N LEU A 20 -4.46 -21.35 52.20
CA LEU A 20 -4.99 -19.99 52.28
C LEU A 20 -6.53 -20.04 52.32
N THR A 21 -7.15 -19.15 53.10
CA THR A 21 -8.61 -19.02 53.16
C THR A 21 -9.13 -18.24 51.96
N LEU A 22 -10.11 -18.80 51.25
CA LEU A 22 -10.77 -18.17 50.12
C LEU A 22 -11.84 -17.20 50.62
N VAL A 23 -11.64 -15.91 50.35
CA VAL A 23 -12.52 -14.84 50.87
C VAL A 23 -13.37 -14.14 49.81
N GLY A 24 -13.23 -14.54 48.54
CA GLY A 24 -14.03 -14.00 47.45
C GLY A 24 -13.56 -14.44 46.06
N GLU A 25 -14.13 -13.78 45.06
CA GLU A 25 -13.85 -13.99 43.63
C GLU A 25 -13.74 -12.63 42.90
N SER A 26 -12.77 -12.49 42.00
CA SER A 26 -12.56 -11.34 41.12
C SER A 26 -12.59 -11.81 39.66
N LEU A 27 -13.55 -11.30 38.88
CA LEU A 27 -13.76 -11.63 37.47
C LEU A 27 -13.57 -10.40 36.58
N PRO A 28 -13.28 -10.56 35.27
CA PRO A 28 -13.31 -9.46 34.32
C PRO A 28 -14.65 -8.72 34.36
N GLY A 29 -14.60 -7.41 34.57
CA GLY A 29 -15.78 -6.56 34.71
C GLY A 29 -16.51 -6.64 36.06
N HIS A 30 -16.13 -7.57 36.95
CA HIS A 30 -16.74 -7.76 38.27
C HIS A 30 -15.62 -7.95 39.32
N PRO A 31 -14.96 -6.85 39.73
CA PRO A 31 -13.88 -6.92 40.71
C PRO A 31 -14.39 -7.38 42.07
N ALA A 32 -13.53 -8.04 42.84
CA ALA A 32 -13.85 -8.41 44.21
C ALA A 32 -13.97 -7.16 45.12
N ASP A 33 -15.01 -7.13 45.97
CA ASP A 33 -15.22 -6.09 46.99
C ASP A 33 -14.51 -6.38 48.32
N VAL A 34 -13.65 -7.42 48.35
CA VAL A 34 -12.89 -7.84 49.54
C VAL A 34 -11.40 -7.50 49.40
N SER A 35 -10.74 -7.24 50.52
CA SER A 35 -9.28 -7.10 50.59
C SER A 35 -8.65 -8.41 51.03
N VAL A 36 -7.54 -8.81 50.41
CA VAL A 36 -6.74 -9.98 50.78
C VAL A 36 -5.85 -9.63 51.97
N ALA A 37 -6.12 -10.21 53.13
CA ALA A 37 -5.26 -10.14 54.30
C ALA A 37 -4.22 -11.29 54.32
N ALA A 38 -3.38 -11.34 55.36
CA ALA A 38 -2.43 -12.44 55.56
C ALA A 38 -3.16 -13.80 55.61
N GLY A 39 -2.65 -14.79 54.89
CA GLY A 39 -3.20 -16.15 54.88
C GLY A 39 -4.53 -16.27 54.10
N GLN A 40 -4.90 -15.26 53.31
CA GLN A 40 -6.11 -15.25 52.51
C GLN A 40 -5.80 -15.25 51.03
N ALA A 41 -6.79 -15.68 50.23
CA ALA A 41 -6.74 -15.69 48.79
C ALA A 41 -8.10 -15.32 48.19
N VAL A 42 -8.09 -14.79 46.97
CA VAL A 42 -9.29 -14.53 46.17
C VAL A 42 -9.17 -15.30 44.86
N ARG A 43 -10.21 -16.04 44.46
CA ARG A 43 -10.27 -16.65 43.13
C ARG A 43 -10.20 -15.55 42.08
N ILE A 44 -9.31 -15.68 41.10
CA ILE A 44 -9.12 -14.64 40.09
C ILE A 44 -8.96 -15.23 38.70
N MET A 45 -9.63 -14.61 37.73
CA MET A 45 -9.51 -14.94 36.31
C MET A 45 -8.63 -13.92 35.58
N THR A 46 -7.99 -14.34 34.49
CA THR A 46 -7.13 -13.47 33.67
C THR A 46 -7.90 -12.24 33.20
N GLY A 47 -7.30 -11.06 33.37
CA GLY A 47 -7.91 -9.77 33.03
C GLY A 47 -8.77 -9.16 34.14
N ALA A 48 -8.99 -9.85 35.26
CA ALA A 48 -9.64 -9.27 36.42
C ALA A 48 -8.70 -8.32 37.19
N PRO A 49 -9.20 -7.23 37.79
CA PRO A 49 -8.40 -6.39 38.68
C PRO A 49 -7.88 -7.17 39.89
N ILE A 50 -6.62 -6.93 40.27
CA ILE A 50 -6.04 -7.45 41.50
C ILE A 50 -6.77 -6.82 42.71
N PRO A 51 -7.37 -7.63 43.61
CA PRO A 51 -8.02 -7.11 44.80
C PRO A 51 -7.05 -6.37 45.72
N ALA A 52 -7.57 -5.45 46.53
CA ALA A 52 -6.75 -4.73 47.51
C ALA A 52 -6.00 -5.73 48.43
N GLY A 53 -4.74 -5.44 48.75
CA GLY A 53 -3.91 -6.29 49.61
C GLY A 53 -3.23 -7.47 48.91
N ALA A 54 -3.66 -7.89 47.71
CA ALA A 54 -2.92 -8.88 46.92
C ALA A 54 -1.85 -8.20 46.04
N ASP A 55 -0.73 -8.88 45.82
CA ASP A 55 0.36 -8.42 44.96
C ASP A 55 0.91 -9.50 44.02
N ALA A 56 0.38 -10.73 44.06
CA ALA A 56 0.76 -11.81 43.16
C ALA A 56 -0.46 -12.68 42.81
N VAL A 57 -0.35 -13.44 41.71
CA VAL A 57 -1.35 -14.45 41.33
C VAL A 57 -0.67 -15.82 41.20
N VAL A 58 -1.18 -16.81 41.92
CA VAL A 58 -0.80 -18.22 41.73
C VAL A 58 -1.66 -18.83 40.63
N MET A 59 -1.03 -19.56 39.71
CA MET A 59 -1.71 -20.31 38.65
C MET A 59 -2.61 -21.40 39.25
N ALA A 60 -3.75 -21.68 38.60
CA ALA A 60 -4.70 -22.65 39.15
C ALA A 60 -4.16 -24.09 39.11
N GLU A 61 -3.28 -24.36 38.15
CA GLU A 61 -2.63 -25.63 37.86
C GLU A 61 -1.74 -26.14 38.99
N VAL A 62 -1.29 -25.25 39.87
CA VAL A 62 -0.45 -25.56 41.05
C VAL A 62 -1.22 -25.40 42.36
N CYS A 63 -2.55 -25.43 42.29
CA CYS A 63 -3.43 -25.25 43.44
C CYS A 63 -4.51 -26.32 43.50
N GLU A 64 -4.98 -26.62 44.71
CA GLU A 64 -6.11 -27.54 44.95
C GLU A 64 -7.10 -26.88 45.91
N GLU A 65 -8.36 -26.74 45.51
CA GLU A 65 -9.39 -26.16 46.37
C GLU A 65 -10.02 -27.24 47.27
N ASP A 66 -10.19 -26.90 48.54
CA ASP A 66 -10.94 -27.71 49.51
C ASP A 66 -11.87 -26.78 50.31
N GLY A 67 -13.15 -26.75 49.93
CA GLY A 67 -14.17 -25.93 50.56
C GLY A 67 -13.86 -24.43 50.51
N ASP A 68 -13.64 -23.84 51.68
CA ASP A 68 -13.29 -22.42 51.87
C ASP A 68 -11.77 -22.16 51.85
N ARG A 69 -10.97 -23.13 51.40
CA ARG A 69 -9.51 -23.04 51.35
C ARG A 69 -8.94 -23.44 50.00
N VAL A 70 -7.73 -22.97 49.74
CA VAL A 70 -6.89 -23.42 48.62
C VAL A 70 -5.52 -23.85 49.15
N GLU A 71 -5.08 -25.03 48.73
CA GLU A 71 -3.71 -25.52 48.89
C GLU A 71 -2.86 -25.01 47.74
N VAL A 72 -1.86 -24.20 48.05
CA VAL A 72 -0.87 -23.67 47.10
C VAL A 72 0.37 -24.56 47.15
N ARG A 73 0.74 -25.15 46.01
CA ARG A 73 1.87 -26.09 45.87
C ARG A 73 3.13 -25.48 45.26
N ASP A 74 3.07 -24.24 44.79
CA ASP A 74 4.21 -23.52 44.22
C ASP A 74 4.21 -22.05 44.68
N ALA A 75 5.39 -21.57 45.06
CA ALA A 75 5.57 -20.22 45.59
C ALA A 75 5.66 -19.19 44.46
N VAL A 76 5.00 -18.05 44.61
CA VAL A 76 5.09 -16.93 43.65
C VAL A 76 5.66 -15.69 44.34
N PRO A 77 6.70 -15.04 43.77
CA PRO A 77 7.19 -13.79 44.31
C PRO A 77 6.16 -12.66 44.08
N PRO A 78 6.19 -11.59 44.89
CA PRO A 78 5.42 -10.38 44.63
C PRO A 78 5.55 -9.90 43.18
N MET A 79 4.44 -9.43 42.61
CA MET A 79 4.24 -8.99 41.22
C MET A 79 4.28 -10.08 40.15
N LYS A 80 4.45 -11.35 40.52
CA LYS A 80 4.35 -12.45 39.55
C LYS A 80 2.91 -12.60 39.06
N HIS A 81 2.74 -12.69 37.73
CA HIS A 81 1.45 -12.76 37.05
C HIS A 81 0.52 -11.55 37.30
N VAL A 82 1.10 -10.40 37.62
CA VAL A 82 0.40 -9.12 37.76
C VAL A 82 0.80 -8.17 36.64
N SER A 83 -0.16 -7.80 35.81
CA SER A 83 -0.01 -6.74 34.81
C SER A 83 -0.12 -5.36 35.47
N ARG A 84 0.89 -4.51 35.26
CA ARG A 84 0.91 -3.16 35.82
C ARG A 84 0.09 -2.21 34.95
N ARG A 85 -0.57 -1.24 35.59
CA ARG A 85 -1.22 -0.14 34.87
C ARG A 85 -0.19 0.58 33.99
N GLY A 86 -0.44 0.61 32.69
CA GLY A 86 0.42 1.26 31.70
C GLY A 86 1.73 0.53 31.40
N GLU A 87 1.80 -0.79 31.62
CA GLU A 87 2.96 -1.59 31.23
C GLU A 87 3.15 -1.68 29.72
N ASP A 88 2.05 -1.70 28.96
CA ASP A 88 2.04 -1.65 27.51
C ASP A 88 2.09 -0.19 27.02
N ILE A 89 1.09 0.62 27.41
CA ILE A 89 0.94 2.00 26.95
C ILE A 89 0.71 2.92 28.15
N ARG A 90 1.58 3.92 28.28
CA ARG A 90 1.43 4.99 29.26
C ARG A 90 0.53 6.10 28.71
N SER A 91 -0.22 6.74 29.59
CA SER A 91 -0.98 7.94 29.24
C SER A 91 -0.02 9.03 28.71
N GLY A 92 -0.41 9.68 27.62
CA GLY A 92 0.41 10.69 26.94
C GLY A 92 1.42 10.13 25.92
N SER A 93 1.57 8.81 25.79
CA SER A 93 2.41 8.22 24.75
C SER A 93 1.83 8.45 23.35
N ALA A 94 2.69 8.74 22.39
CA ALA A 94 2.31 8.74 20.97
C ALA A 94 2.08 7.30 20.49
N LEU A 95 0.87 7.01 20.00
CA LEU A 95 0.50 5.66 19.56
C LEU A 95 0.95 5.38 18.12
N LEU A 96 0.71 6.34 17.21
CA LEU A 96 0.98 6.21 15.79
C LEU A 96 1.63 7.50 15.26
N ALA A 97 2.55 7.37 14.32
CA ALA A 97 3.15 8.51 13.63
C ALA A 97 2.22 9.04 12.52
N PRO A 98 2.18 10.37 12.26
CA PRO A 98 1.49 10.94 11.11
C PRO A 98 1.98 10.37 9.76
N GLY A 99 1.10 10.32 8.76
CA GLY A 99 1.42 9.77 7.43
C GLY A 99 1.45 8.24 7.36
N ARG A 100 1.10 7.56 8.45
CA ARG A 100 1.01 6.10 8.49
C ARG A 100 -0.23 5.60 7.77
N HIS A 101 -0.05 4.53 6.99
CA HIS A 101 -1.16 3.72 6.50
C HIS A 101 -1.68 2.81 7.62
N LEU A 102 -2.94 2.97 8.02
CA LEU A 102 -3.53 2.17 9.11
C LEU A 102 -3.66 0.70 8.69
N ARG A 103 -2.99 -0.16 9.45
CA ARG A 103 -3.08 -1.62 9.35
C ARG A 103 -4.14 -2.14 10.34
N PRO A 104 -4.60 -3.39 10.21
CA PRO A 104 -5.60 -3.96 11.13
C PRO A 104 -5.24 -3.82 12.61
N GLN A 105 -3.98 -4.08 12.96
CA GLN A 105 -3.48 -3.93 14.33
C GLN A 105 -3.42 -2.48 14.81
N ASP A 106 -3.25 -1.52 13.90
CA ASP A 106 -3.24 -0.09 14.27
C ASP A 106 -4.67 0.35 14.63
N ALA A 107 -5.67 -0.13 13.89
CA ALA A 107 -7.08 0.09 14.22
C ALA A 107 -7.46 -0.56 15.56
N ALA A 108 -7.00 -1.80 15.81
CA ALA A 108 -7.24 -2.49 17.08
C ALA A 108 -6.63 -1.74 18.28
N LEU A 109 -5.41 -1.22 18.12
CA LEU A 109 -4.72 -0.42 19.14
C LEU A 109 -5.46 0.88 19.44
N LEU A 110 -5.95 1.59 18.43
CA LEU A 110 -6.73 2.81 18.62
C LEU A 110 -8.03 2.50 19.38
N ALA A 111 -8.74 1.44 18.97
CA ALA A 111 -9.97 1.01 19.63
C ALA A 111 -9.73 0.59 21.09
N SER A 112 -8.63 -0.11 21.39
CA SER A 112 -8.34 -0.60 22.74
C SER A 112 -8.11 0.52 23.77
N VAL A 113 -7.75 1.72 23.31
CA VAL A 113 -7.60 2.92 24.16
C VAL A 113 -8.81 3.87 24.06
N GLY A 114 -9.90 3.44 23.42
CA GLY A 114 -11.14 4.21 23.32
C GLY A 114 -11.17 5.25 22.19
N ILE A 115 -10.28 5.16 21.20
CA ILE A 115 -10.30 6.02 20.01
C ILE A 115 -11.08 5.32 18.90
N ASP A 116 -12.29 5.82 18.60
CA ASP A 116 -13.18 5.29 17.56
C ASP A 116 -13.05 6.01 16.21
N ARG A 117 -12.47 7.22 16.20
CA ARG A 117 -12.27 8.06 15.02
C ARG A 117 -10.90 8.70 15.05
N VAL A 118 -10.26 8.76 13.88
CA VAL A 118 -8.97 9.44 13.71
C VAL A 118 -9.01 10.36 12.49
N PRO A 119 -8.36 11.52 12.55
CA PRO A 119 -8.21 12.39 11.38
C PRO A 119 -7.32 11.69 10.35
N CYS A 120 -7.81 11.62 9.12
CA CYS A 120 -7.11 11.01 7.99
C CYS A 120 -6.92 12.02 6.85
N ILE A 121 -5.87 11.82 6.07
CA ILE A 121 -5.69 12.53 4.81
C ILE A 121 -6.78 12.03 3.85
N ARG A 122 -7.56 12.96 3.29
CA ARG A 122 -8.60 12.63 2.31
C ARG A 122 -7.98 12.07 1.03
N ARG A 123 -8.73 11.22 0.32
CA ARG A 123 -8.31 10.75 -1.02
C ARG A 123 -8.27 11.93 -2.00
N PRO A 124 -7.20 12.09 -2.80
CA PRO A 124 -7.17 13.09 -3.86
C PRO A 124 -8.26 12.83 -4.91
N ARG A 125 -8.98 13.88 -5.30
CA ARG A 125 -10.01 13.83 -6.34
C ARG A 125 -9.36 14.11 -7.69
N VAL A 126 -9.63 13.25 -8.67
CA VAL A 126 -9.00 13.31 -9.99
C VAL A 126 -10.06 13.50 -11.06
N ARG A 127 -9.93 14.55 -11.87
CA ARG A 127 -10.72 14.69 -13.10
C ARG A 127 -9.96 14.05 -14.25
N LEU A 128 -10.66 13.22 -15.02
CA LEU A 128 -10.19 12.77 -16.33
C LEU A 128 -10.80 13.67 -17.41
N VAL A 129 -9.97 14.24 -18.26
CA VAL A 129 -10.38 14.96 -19.46
C VAL A 129 -9.94 14.10 -20.64
N VAL A 130 -10.86 13.28 -21.12
CA VAL A 130 -10.60 12.36 -22.24
C VAL A 130 -11.14 13.04 -23.49
N THR A 131 -10.29 13.27 -24.48
CA THR A 131 -10.64 13.99 -25.70
C THR A 131 -10.20 13.20 -26.92
N GLY A 132 -11.01 13.23 -27.97
CA GLY A 132 -10.73 12.55 -29.22
C GLY A 132 -12.03 12.30 -29.97
N ASP A 133 -12.19 12.94 -31.12
CA ASP A 133 -13.36 12.73 -31.97
C ASP A 133 -13.47 11.25 -32.41
N GLU A 134 -12.36 10.51 -32.49
CA GLU A 134 -12.34 9.09 -32.83
C GLU A 134 -12.86 8.15 -31.74
N LEU A 135 -13.02 8.63 -30.50
CA LEU A 135 -13.23 7.75 -29.34
C LEU A 135 -14.70 7.33 -29.17
N LEU A 136 -14.88 6.04 -28.88
CA LEU A 136 -16.12 5.42 -28.42
C LEU A 136 -15.99 5.03 -26.94
N PRO A 137 -17.10 5.03 -26.18
CA PRO A 137 -17.09 4.54 -24.80
C PRO A 137 -16.57 3.11 -24.67
N ALA A 138 -15.89 2.82 -23.56
CA ALA A 138 -15.42 1.48 -23.24
C ALA A 138 -16.55 0.43 -23.33
N GLY A 139 -16.26 -0.71 -23.96
CA GLY A 139 -17.24 -1.78 -24.21
C GLY A 139 -18.03 -1.65 -25.52
N SER A 140 -17.91 -0.52 -26.23
CA SER A 140 -18.47 -0.35 -27.57
C SER A 140 -17.76 -1.25 -28.59
N ARG A 141 -18.41 -1.49 -29.73
CA ARG A 141 -17.77 -2.13 -30.89
C ARG A 141 -17.06 -1.06 -31.73
N PRO A 142 -15.77 -1.22 -32.09
CA PRO A 142 -15.10 -0.33 -33.04
C PRO A 142 -15.87 -0.25 -34.36
N ASP A 143 -15.92 0.94 -34.97
CA ASP A 143 -16.65 1.19 -36.22
C ASP A 143 -15.91 2.18 -37.11
N GLY A 144 -15.55 1.74 -38.33
CA GLY A 144 -14.80 2.54 -39.29
C GLY A 144 -13.49 3.10 -38.72
N VAL A 145 -13.42 4.43 -38.59
CA VAL A 145 -12.27 5.16 -38.03
C VAL A 145 -12.36 5.37 -36.52
N LYS A 146 -13.45 4.93 -35.88
CA LYS A 146 -13.67 5.09 -34.45
C LYS A 146 -13.04 3.95 -33.66
N ILE A 147 -12.35 4.28 -32.58
CA ILE A 147 -11.67 3.34 -31.68
C ILE A 147 -12.27 3.42 -30.28
N VAL A 148 -12.06 2.38 -29.47
CA VAL A 148 -12.64 2.31 -28.13
C VAL A 148 -11.66 2.88 -27.10
N ASP A 149 -12.17 3.73 -26.22
CA ASP A 149 -11.39 4.29 -25.13
C ASP A 149 -10.92 3.18 -24.16
N SER A 150 -9.60 3.11 -23.99
CA SER A 150 -8.92 2.22 -23.05
C SER A 150 -8.15 2.99 -21.98
N ASN A 151 -7.85 4.28 -22.22
CA ASN A 151 -7.03 5.07 -21.34
C ASN A 151 -7.80 5.44 -20.08
N SER A 152 -9.07 5.82 -20.20
CA SER A 152 -9.85 6.18 -19.02
C SER A 152 -10.00 5.02 -18.03
N VAL A 153 -10.24 3.82 -18.55
CA VAL A 153 -10.37 2.58 -17.76
C VAL A 153 -9.06 2.31 -17.02
N MET A 154 -7.94 2.39 -17.74
CA MET A 154 -6.60 2.21 -17.17
C MET A 154 -6.28 3.30 -16.14
N LEU A 155 -6.53 4.57 -16.44
CA LEU A 155 -6.25 5.69 -15.56
C LEU A 155 -7.09 5.64 -14.29
N ALA A 156 -8.37 5.27 -14.37
CA ALA A 156 -9.22 5.11 -13.19
C ALA A 156 -8.66 4.03 -12.24
N ALA A 157 -8.21 2.89 -12.78
CA ALA A 157 -7.59 1.84 -12.00
C ALA A 157 -6.25 2.30 -11.38
N LEU A 158 -5.41 3.00 -12.13
CA LEU A 158 -4.13 3.52 -11.65
C LEU A 158 -4.31 4.59 -10.56
N VAL A 159 -5.29 5.49 -10.72
CA VAL A 159 -5.67 6.50 -9.71
C VAL A 159 -6.11 5.82 -8.43
N ALA A 160 -6.96 4.79 -8.52
CA ALA A 160 -7.42 4.03 -7.36
C ALA A 160 -6.26 3.32 -6.64
N ARG A 161 -5.36 2.68 -7.40
CA ARG A 161 -4.13 2.05 -6.87
C ARG A 161 -3.30 3.07 -6.07
N ASP A 162 -3.10 4.27 -6.62
CA ASP A 162 -2.32 5.33 -6.00
C ASP A 162 -3.05 6.11 -4.90
N GLY A 163 -4.33 5.77 -4.64
CA GLY A 163 -5.09 6.26 -3.49
C GLY A 163 -5.98 7.45 -3.77
N GLY A 164 -6.11 7.84 -5.04
CA GLY A 164 -7.06 8.85 -5.48
C GLY A 164 -8.46 8.29 -5.71
N THR A 165 -9.35 9.16 -6.16
CA THR A 165 -10.71 8.82 -6.58
C THR A 165 -11.03 9.64 -7.82
N THR A 166 -11.41 8.97 -8.89
CA THR A 166 -11.82 9.64 -10.12
C THR A 166 -13.23 10.20 -9.98
N LEU A 167 -13.42 11.42 -10.48
CA LEU A 167 -14.74 11.99 -10.69
C LEU A 167 -15.40 11.34 -11.92
N PRO A 168 -16.74 11.38 -12.04
CA PRO A 168 -17.41 11.08 -13.29
C PRO A 168 -16.81 11.90 -14.43
N PHE A 169 -16.60 11.25 -15.57
CA PHE A 169 -16.06 11.89 -16.78
C PHE A 169 -16.87 11.44 -18.00
N GLU A 170 -16.75 12.22 -19.06
CA GLU A 170 -17.27 11.92 -20.38
C GLU A 170 -16.14 12.07 -21.40
N ILE A 171 -16.29 11.42 -22.54
CA ILE A 171 -15.40 11.65 -23.69
C ILE A 171 -15.85 12.96 -24.34
N LEU A 172 -14.97 13.94 -24.34
CA LEU A 172 -15.21 15.24 -24.95
C LEU A 172 -14.85 15.17 -26.45
N PRO A 173 -15.64 15.81 -27.32
CA PRO A 173 -15.19 16.07 -28.68
C PRO A 173 -14.00 17.04 -28.66
N ASP A 174 -13.21 17.08 -29.73
CA ASP A 174 -12.04 17.96 -29.86
C ASP A 174 -12.47 19.42 -30.11
N ARG A 175 -13.17 20.01 -29.14
CA ARG A 175 -13.64 21.39 -29.14
C ARG A 175 -12.96 22.16 -28.01
N VAL A 176 -12.27 23.24 -28.38
CA VAL A 176 -11.47 24.07 -27.47
C VAL A 176 -12.28 24.53 -26.26
N GLU A 177 -13.54 24.92 -26.46
CA GLU A 177 -14.42 25.43 -25.41
C GLU A 177 -14.74 24.35 -24.37
N MET A 178 -15.05 23.12 -24.82
CA MET A 178 -15.38 22.02 -23.91
C MET A 178 -14.16 21.57 -23.10
N ILE A 179 -12.98 21.51 -23.73
CA ILE A 179 -11.73 21.21 -23.05
C ILE A 179 -11.39 22.31 -22.04
N ARG A 180 -11.56 23.59 -22.42
CA ARG A 180 -11.35 24.75 -21.53
C ARG A 180 -12.25 24.69 -20.29
N ASP A 181 -13.54 24.42 -20.47
CA ASP A 181 -14.49 24.35 -19.36
C ASP A 181 -14.14 23.20 -18.40
N ALA A 182 -13.76 22.04 -18.93
CA ALA A 182 -13.33 20.90 -18.14
C ALA A 182 -12.03 21.18 -17.34
N LEU A 183 -11.09 21.94 -17.91
CA LEU A 183 -9.87 22.38 -17.24
C LEU A 183 -10.15 23.40 -16.13
N LEU A 184 -11.10 24.32 -16.34
CA LEU A 184 -11.41 25.37 -15.38
C LEU A 184 -12.19 24.87 -14.15
N ALA A 185 -12.99 23.81 -14.27
CA ALA A 185 -13.85 23.34 -13.19
C ALA A 185 -13.08 22.89 -11.91
N GLU A 186 -13.46 23.46 -10.76
CA GLU A 186 -12.70 23.46 -9.49
C GLU A 186 -13.11 22.37 -8.48
N ASP A 187 -13.47 21.19 -8.96
CA ASP A 187 -13.94 20.07 -8.13
C ASP A 187 -12.91 18.92 -8.05
N ALA A 188 -11.71 19.08 -8.61
CA ALA A 188 -10.63 18.11 -8.55
C ALA A 188 -9.32 18.74 -8.04
N ASP A 189 -8.48 17.93 -7.40
CA ASP A 189 -7.12 18.32 -6.98
C ASP A 189 -6.11 18.16 -8.12
N VAL A 190 -6.36 17.18 -8.98
CA VAL A 190 -5.52 16.81 -10.13
C VAL A 190 -6.39 16.61 -11.35
N VAL A 191 -5.93 17.12 -12.49
CA VAL A 191 -6.55 16.90 -13.80
C VAL A 191 -5.61 16.05 -14.65
N LEU A 192 -6.11 14.95 -15.20
CA LEU A 192 -5.40 14.12 -16.17
C LEU A 192 -6.08 14.32 -17.53
N VAL A 193 -5.35 14.89 -18.48
CA VAL A 193 -5.81 15.01 -19.86
C VAL A 193 -5.26 13.85 -20.66
N SER A 194 -6.12 13.07 -21.31
CA SER A 194 -5.75 11.94 -22.17
C SER A 194 -6.31 12.16 -23.57
N GLY A 195 -5.42 12.26 -24.57
CA GLY A 195 -5.76 12.73 -25.92
C GLY A 195 -5.42 14.22 -26.09
N GLY A 196 -5.27 14.67 -27.34
CA GLY A 196 -5.00 16.09 -27.65
C GLY A 196 -3.71 16.68 -27.03
N SER A 197 -2.70 15.83 -26.77
CA SER A 197 -1.43 16.19 -26.13
C SER A 197 -0.18 15.89 -26.97
N SER A 198 -0.34 15.54 -28.25
CA SER A 198 0.76 15.30 -29.20
C SER A 198 1.41 16.63 -29.66
N VAL A 199 2.18 16.59 -30.75
CA VAL A 199 2.86 17.76 -31.37
C VAL A 199 2.15 18.27 -32.64
N GLY A 200 0.87 17.94 -32.83
CA GLY A 200 0.05 18.31 -33.98
C GLY A 200 -0.75 19.60 -33.78
N GLN A 201 -1.35 20.10 -34.86
CA GLN A 201 -2.16 21.33 -34.84
C GLN A 201 -3.47 21.19 -34.03
N GLU A 202 -3.89 19.96 -33.76
CA GLU A 202 -5.13 19.61 -33.05
C GLU A 202 -4.91 19.46 -31.52
N ASP A 203 -3.68 19.64 -31.02
CA ASP A 203 -3.36 19.47 -29.61
C ASP A 203 -3.65 20.75 -28.81
N HIS A 204 -4.92 20.94 -28.47
CA HIS A 204 -5.40 22.13 -27.77
C HIS A 204 -5.03 22.17 -26.28
N ALA A 205 -4.81 21.02 -25.64
CA ALA A 205 -4.65 20.96 -24.18
C ALA A 205 -3.37 21.64 -23.66
N PRO A 206 -2.16 21.43 -24.24
CA PRO A 206 -0.95 22.12 -23.78
C PRO A 206 -1.08 23.64 -23.89
N ARG A 207 -1.65 24.14 -25.01
CA ARG A 207 -1.89 25.57 -25.23
C ARG A 207 -2.88 26.12 -24.20
N LEU A 208 -4.01 25.44 -23.98
CA LEU A 208 -5.00 25.86 -22.98
C LEU A 208 -4.43 25.89 -21.57
N VAL A 209 -3.59 24.93 -21.19
CA VAL A 209 -2.92 24.95 -19.88
C VAL A 209 -1.98 26.15 -19.75
N ALA A 210 -1.24 26.49 -20.81
CA ALA A 210 -0.39 27.69 -20.82
C ALA A 210 -1.18 29.01 -20.79
N GLU A 211 -2.35 29.06 -21.44
CA GLU A 211 -3.23 30.23 -21.45
C GLU A 211 -3.99 30.44 -20.13
N LEU A 212 -4.49 29.35 -19.53
CA LEU A 212 -5.33 29.39 -18.33
C LEU A 212 -4.53 29.39 -17.03
N GLY A 213 -3.23 29.10 -17.10
CA GLY A 213 -2.35 28.99 -15.95
C GLY A 213 -0.88 28.94 -16.36
N GLN A 214 -0.20 27.84 -16.04
CA GLN A 214 1.22 27.67 -16.31
C GLN A 214 1.49 26.28 -16.88
N LEU A 215 2.23 26.22 -17.99
CA LEU A 215 2.78 24.98 -18.53
C LEU A 215 4.24 24.87 -18.10
N ASP A 216 4.58 23.93 -17.21
CA ASP A 216 5.94 23.75 -16.71
C ASP A 216 6.84 23.10 -17.77
N PHE A 217 6.33 22.05 -18.40
CA PHE A 217 6.96 21.43 -19.56
C PHE A 217 5.94 20.67 -20.40
N HIS A 218 6.25 20.53 -21.69
CA HIS A 218 5.58 19.66 -22.63
C HIS A 218 6.63 19.18 -23.62
N GLY A 219 6.80 17.86 -23.73
CA GLY A 219 7.98 17.30 -24.38
C GLY A 219 9.01 16.84 -23.35
N VAL A 220 9.19 15.54 -23.25
CA VAL A 220 10.14 14.88 -22.34
C VAL A 220 11.00 13.91 -23.11
N ALA A 221 12.28 13.85 -22.76
CA ALA A 221 13.23 12.94 -23.38
C ALA A 221 13.04 11.51 -22.85
N MET A 222 11.91 10.90 -23.21
CA MET A 222 11.55 9.53 -22.82
C MET A 222 10.88 8.75 -23.94
N ARG A 223 10.92 7.43 -23.86
CA ARG A 223 10.19 6.52 -24.75
C ARG A 223 9.60 5.34 -24.00
N PRO A 224 8.30 5.03 -24.21
CA PRO A 224 7.31 5.90 -24.86
C PRO A 224 7.05 7.18 -24.04
N SER A 225 6.09 8.01 -24.48
CA SER A 225 5.63 9.24 -23.79
C SER A 225 6.43 10.52 -24.00
N SER A 226 7.12 10.66 -25.13
CA SER A 226 7.80 11.92 -25.44
C SER A 226 6.91 13.18 -25.40
N PRO A 227 5.60 13.17 -25.73
CA PRO A 227 4.79 14.39 -25.69
C PRO A 227 4.09 14.60 -24.33
N ALA A 228 4.46 13.85 -23.29
CA ALA A 228 3.90 14.09 -21.96
C ALA A 228 4.26 15.49 -21.45
N GLY A 229 3.40 16.05 -20.61
CA GLY A 229 3.59 17.38 -20.04
C GLY A 229 2.96 17.55 -18.68
N VAL A 230 3.37 18.60 -17.99
CA VAL A 230 2.87 19.00 -16.67
C VAL A 230 2.66 20.50 -16.65
N GLY A 231 1.56 20.93 -16.06
CA GLY A 231 1.26 22.32 -15.79
C GLY A 231 0.36 22.48 -14.57
N ARG A 232 -0.11 23.71 -14.37
CA ARG A 232 -0.98 24.09 -13.26
C ARG A 232 -2.04 25.08 -13.71
N ILE A 233 -3.23 24.97 -13.13
CA ILE A 233 -4.30 25.98 -13.22
C ILE A 233 -4.73 26.29 -11.78
N GLY A 234 -4.38 27.49 -11.31
CA GLY A 234 -4.39 27.79 -9.88
C GLY A 234 -3.49 26.81 -9.11
N GLU A 235 -3.99 26.24 -8.01
CA GLU A 235 -3.27 25.25 -7.20
C GLU A 235 -3.34 23.81 -7.76
N ARG A 236 -4.14 23.59 -8.82
CA ARG A 236 -4.41 22.24 -9.35
C ARG A 236 -3.35 21.83 -10.36
N MET A 237 -2.81 20.63 -10.19
CA MET A 237 -1.85 20.05 -11.14
C MET A 237 -2.60 19.49 -12.35
N VAL A 238 -2.12 19.80 -13.55
CA VAL A 238 -2.63 19.27 -14.82
C VAL A 238 -1.55 18.41 -15.47
N PHE A 239 -1.85 17.14 -15.73
CA PHE A 239 -0.96 16.22 -16.43
C PHE A 239 -1.49 15.99 -17.84
N LEU A 240 -0.64 16.26 -18.82
CA LEU A 240 -0.90 16.05 -20.25
C LEU A 240 -0.37 14.67 -20.61
N LEU A 241 -1.27 13.69 -20.74
CA LEU A 241 -0.94 12.30 -20.99
C LEU A 241 -1.17 11.98 -22.48
N PRO A 242 -0.23 11.29 -23.15
CA PRO A 242 -0.37 10.98 -24.58
C PRO A 242 -1.54 10.03 -24.85
N GLY A 243 -2.23 10.19 -25.99
CA GLY A 243 -3.37 9.32 -26.35
C GLY A 243 -3.01 7.85 -26.57
N ASN A 244 -1.76 7.56 -26.96
CA ASN A 244 -1.29 6.18 -27.10
C ASN A 244 -1.24 5.46 -25.74
N PRO A 245 -1.91 4.30 -25.55
CA PRO A 245 -2.13 3.73 -24.22
C PRO A 245 -0.87 3.44 -23.39
N VAL A 246 0.19 2.90 -24.00
CA VAL A 246 1.42 2.61 -23.25
C VAL A 246 2.13 3.92 -22.88
N SER A 247 2.03 4.94 -23.73
CA SER A 247 2.56 6.28 -23.42
C SER A 247 1.75 6.94 -22.31
N CYS A 248 0.43 6.78 -22.32
CA CYS A 248 -0.45 7.27 -21.25
C CYS A 248 -0.06 6.63 -19.90
N MET A 249 0.05 5.30 -19.86
CA MET A 249 0.46 4.56 -18.67
C MET A 249 1.83 5.00 -18.16
N CYS A 250 2.80 5.13 -19.06
CA CYS A 250 4.16 5.50 -18.71
C CYS A 250 4.25 6.96 -18.20
N ALA A 251 3.59 7.91 -18.86
CA ALA A 251 3.49 9.29 -18.38
C ALA A 251 2.81 9.37 -17.00
N TYR A 252 1.76 8.58 -16.79
CA TYR A 252 1.11 8.48 -15.48
C TYR A 252 2.10 8.01 -14.40
N GLU A 253 2.81 6.91 -14.63
CA GLU A 253 3.74 6.34 -13.63
C GLU A 253 4.88 7.29 -13.24
N PHE A 254 5.42 8.03 -14.21
CA PHE A 254 6.50 8.98 -13.97
C PHE A 254 6.05 10.29 -13.31
N PHE A 255 4.86 10.79 -13.63
CA PHE A 255 4.46 12.16 -13.28
C PHE A 255 3.22 12.24 -12.38
N ALA A 256 2.10 11.68 -12.84
CA ALA A 256 0.82 11.78 -12.12
C ALA A 256 0.79 10.92 -10.85
N GLY A 257 1.23 9.66 -10.93
CA GLY A 257 1.22 8.71 -9.83
C GLY A 257 1.96 9.20 -8.58
N PRO A 258 3.23 9.66 -8.68
CA PRO A 258 3.96 10.21 -7.53
C PRO A 258 3.25 11.40 -6.87
N THR A 259 2.58 12.23 -7.68
CA THR A 259 1.82 13.39 -7.20
C THR A 259 0.59 12.94 -6.42
N LEU A 260 -0.19 12.01 -6.98
CA LEU A 260 -1.38 11.47 -6.31
C LEU A 260 -1.04 10.76 -5.00
N ARG A 261 0.01 9.94 -5.00
CA ARG A 261 0.50 9.30 -3.78
C ARG A 261 0.89 10.35 -2.73
N GLY A 262 1.65 11.37 -3.13
CA GLY A 262 2.05 12.46 -2.24
C GLY A 262 0.88 13.23 -1.64
N LEU A 263 -0.12 13.60 -2.46
CA LEU A 263 -1.34 14.29 -2.00
C LEU A 263 -2.17 13.40 -1.05
N GLY A 264 -2.18 12.09 -1.28
CA GLY A 264 -2.83 11.11 -0.42
C GLY A 264 -2.02 10.70 0.83
N GLY A 265 -0.90 11.37 1.12
CA GLY A 265 -0.05 11.08 2.27
C GLY A 265 0.76 9.78 2.16
N ARG A 266 0.93 9.25 0.95
CA ARG A 266 1.70 8.04 0.65
C ARG A 266 3.10 8.39 0.13
N SER A 267 3.99 7.40 0.11
CA SER A 267 5.31 7.56 -0.50
C SER A 267 5.19 7.91 -1.99
N ARG A 268 5.98 8.90 -2.44
CA ARG A 268 6.07 9.27 -3.86
C ARG A 268 6.83 8.24 -4.69
N ALA A 269 7.56 7.32 -4.05
CA ALA A 269 8.23 6.21 -4.73
C ALA A 269 7.23 5.39 -5.56
N TRP A 270 7.75 4.67 -6.56
CA TRP A 270 6.92 3.76 -7.35
C TRP A 270 6.33 2.67 -6.43
N PRO A 271 5.06 2.27 -6.66
CA PRO A 271 4.37 1.31 -5.79
C PRO A 271 4.77 -0.14 -6.08
N HIS A 272 5.63 -0.36 -7.08
CA HIS A 272 6.02 -1.65 -7.61
C HIS A 272 7.14 -2.28 -6.79
N ARG A 273 7.03 -3.57 -6.48
CA ARG A 273 8.13 -4.34 -5.91
C ARG A 273 9.27 -4.46 -6.94
N ARG A 274 10.50 -4.47 -6.43
CA ARG A 274 11.72 -4.44 -7.24
C ARG A 274 12.52 -5.70 -7.05
N ILE A 275 12.97 -6.29 -8.15
CA ILE A 275 13.90 -7.43 -8.15
C ILE A 275 15.07 -7.14 -9.08
N ARG A 276 16.22 -7.78 -8.83
CA ARG A 276 17.36 -7.76 -9.74
C ARG A 276 17.55 -9.12 -10.37
N ARG A 277 17.58 -9.18 -11.70
CA ARG A 277 17.74 -10.42 -12.45
C ARG A 277 18.57 -10.16 -13.71
N PRO A 278 19.25 -11.19 -14.24
CA PRO A 278 20.06 -11.02 -15.44
C PRO A 278 19.17 -10.98 -16.68
N LEU A 279 19.51 -10.13 -17.64
CA LEU A 279 18.89 -10.12 -18.96
C LEU A 279 19.19 -11.41 -19.72
N LEU A 280 18.19 -11.97 -20.40
CA LEU A 280 18.36 -13.04 -21.38
C LEU A 280 18.78 -12.50 -22.75
N ARG A 281 18.45 -11.24 -23.05
CA ARG A 281 18.80 -10.56 -24.32
C ARG A 281 19.07 -9.09 -24.04
N LYS A 282 19.95 -8.47 -24.84
CA LYS A 282 20.28 -7.05 -24.69
C LYS A 282 19.04 -6.15 -24.78
N ILE A 283 19.06 -5.04 -24.05
CA ILE A 283 18.19 -3.90 -24.25
C ILE A 283 19.00 -2.82 -24.97
N SER A 284 18.50 -2.34 -26.11
CA SER A 284 19.11 -1.20 -26.82
C SER A 284 18.33 0.08 -26.52
N SER A 285 19.05 1.13 -26.13
CA SER A 285 18.53 2.48 -25.90
C SER A 285 19.37 3.54 -26.63
N ALA A 286 19.08 4.82 -26.40
CA ALA A 286 19.84 5.93 -26.96
C ALA A 286 20.17 6.94 -25.86
N LEU A 287 21.38 7.49 -25.88
CA LEU A 287 21.80 8.54 -24.95
C LEU A 287 20.85 9.74 -25.00
N GLY A 288 20.66 10.35 -23.83
CA GLY A 288 19.80 11.51 -23.67
C GLY A 288 18.31 11.19 -23.54
N ARG A 289 17.90 9.91 -23.58
CA ARG A 289 16.51 9.49 -23.45
C ARG A 289 16.32 8.38 -22.42
N THR A 290 15.32 8.51 -21.55
CA THR A 290 14.91 7.43 -20.65
C THR A 290 13.97 6.46 -21.39
N ASP A 291 14.29 5.16 -21.43
CA ASP A 291 13.39 4.16 -22.00
C ASP A 291 12.64 3.38 -20.90
N TYR A 292 11.33 3.26 -21.06
CA TYR A 292 10.45 2.39 -20.29
C TYR A 292 10.26 1.08 -21.06
N VAL A 293 11.02 0.05 -20.68
CA VAL A 293 11.10 -1.22 -21.41
C VAL A 293 10.24 -2.26 -20.73
N ARG A 294 9.17 -2.69 -21.38
CA ARG A 294 8.31 -3.78 -20.90
C ARG A 294 9.09 -5.09 -20.98
N VAL A 295 9.07 -5.87 -19.90
CA VAL A 295 9.81 -7.13 -19.78
C VAL A 295 8.93 -8.24 -19.22
N SER A 296 9.24 -9.49 -19.57
CA SER A 296 8.76 -10.69 -18.89
C SER A 296 9.88 -11.38 -18.13
N LEU A 297 9.52 -12.28 -17.23
CA LEU A 297 10.39 -13.18 -16.48
C LEU A 297 10.24 -14.59 -17.03
N GLU A 298 11.30 -15.13 -17.62
CA GLU A 298 11.32 -16.50 -18.15
C GLU A 298 12.47 -17.26 -17.50
N GLY A 299 12.16 -18.32 -16.74
CA GLY A 299 13.18 -19.15 -16.08
C GLY A 299 14.10 -18.36 -15.14
N GLY A 300 13.57 -17.34 -14.46
CA GLY A 300 14.33 -16.46 -13.56
C GLY A 300 15.16 -15.38 -14.28
N ARG A 301 14.95 -15.16 -15.58
CA ARG A 301 15.69 -14.18 -16.38
C ARG A 301 14.76 -13.14 -16.99
N VAL A 302 15.30 -11.95 -17.24
CA VAL A 302 14.54 -10.83 -17.79
C VAL A 302 14.56 -10.88 -19.31
N VAL A 303 13.39 -10.92 -19.94
CA VAL A 303 13.23 -10.93 -21.40
C VAL A 303 12.58 -9.63 -21.86
N PRO A 304 13.29 -8.79 -22.64
CA PRO A 304 12.69 -7.58 -23.21
C PRO A 304 11.57 -7.93 -24.19
N LEU A 305 10.36 -7.45 -23.89
CA LEU A 305 9.20 -7.63 -24.77
C LEU A 305 9.11 -6.51 -25.80
N ALA A 306 9.27 -5.26 -25.36
CA ALA A 306 9.14 -4.10 -26.24
C ALA A 306 9.78 -2.84 -25.66
N THR A 307 10.76 -2.29 -26.38
CA THR A 307 11.34 -0.94 -26.15
C THR A 307 10.58 0.17 -26.90
N SER A 308 9.76 -0.21 -27.89
CA SER A 308 8.95 0.69 -28.74
C SER A 308 7.51 0.16 -28.89
N GLY A 309 6.67 0.78 -29.71
CA GLY A 309 5.26 0.37 -29.83
C GLY A 309 4.40 0.97 -28.70
N ALA A 310 4.25 2.28 -28.75
CA ALA A 310 3.47 3.08 -27.80
C ALA A 310 1.98 2.73 -27.76
N SER A 311 1.44 2.13 -28.82
CA SER A 311 0.03 1.73 -28.95
C SER A 311 -0.22 0.24 -28.66
N ILE A 312 0.83 -0.58 -28.49
CA ILE A 312 0.69 -2.04 -28.32
C ILE A 312 0.34 -2.35 -26.86
N LEU A 313 -0.90 -2.06 -26.45
CA LEU A 313 -1.35 -2.26 -25.07
C LEU A 313 -1.25 -3.71 -24.61
N SER A 314 -1.46 -4.70 -25.49
CA SER A 314 -1.32 -6.13 -25.16
C SER A 314 0.06 -6.53 -24.66
N SER A 315 1.10 -5.73 -24.92
CA SER A 315 2.44 -5.97 -24.36
C SER A 315 2.57 -5.58 -22.89
N THR A 316 1.71 -4.70 -22.36
CA THR A 316 1.71 -4.39 -20.91
C THR A 316 1.06 -5.53 -20.12
N VAL A 317 0.05 -6.19 -20.69
CA VAL A 317 -0.63 -7.35 -20.10
C VAL A 317 0.29 -8.58 -20.09
N ARG A 318 1.11 -8.77 -21.13
CA ARG A 318 2.10 -9.86 -21.19
C ARG A 318 3.36 -9.61 -20.36
N ALA A 319 3.57 -8.37 -19.91
CA ALA A 319 4.76 -8.00 -19.18
C ALA A 319 4.57 -8.30 -17.69
N ASP A 320 5.58 -8.91 -17.10
CA ASP A 320 5.67 -9.10 -15.65
C ASP A 320 6.14 -7.82 -14.95
N GLY A 321 6.75 -6.91 -15.70
CA GLY A 321 7.16 -5.61 -15.21
C GLY A 321 7.85 -4.73 -16.25
N VAL A 322 8.63 -3.79 -15.74
CA VAL A 322 9.38 -2.83 -16.54
C VAL A 322 10.83 -2.68 -16.05
N VAL A 323 11.75 -2.54 -17.00
CA VAL A 323 13.10 -2.03 -16.77
C VAL A 323 13.15 -0.58 -17.23
N ILE A 324 13.61 0.32 -16.35
CA ILE A 324 13.87 1.71 -16.70
C ILE A 324 15.33 1.83 -17.11
N VAL A 325 15.56 2.15 -18.38
CA VAL A 325 16.89 2.48 -18.87
C VAL A 325 17.10 3.99 -18.68
N PRO A 326 18.06 4.40 -17.83
CA PRO A 326 18.30 5.81 -17.58
C PRO A 326 18.95 6.48 -18.81
N ARG A 327 18.79 7.80 -18.92
CA ARG A 327 19.22 8.58 -20.10
C ARG A 327 20.74 8.60 -20.35
N GLU A 328 21.51 8.20 -19.35
CA GLU A 328 22.98 8.19 -19.36
C GLU A 328 23.57 6.93 -20.02
N VAL A 329 22.76 5.92 -20.35
CA VAL A 329 23.24 4.64 -20.90
C VAL A 329 22.56 4.28 -22.22
N GLU A 330 23.29 3.56 -23.07
CA GLU A 330 22.81 3.07 -24.38
C GLU A 330 21.99 1.77 -24.28
N GLY A 331 21.57 1.42 -23.08
CA GLY A 331 20.93 0.16 -22.75
C GLY A 331 21.85 -0.78 -21.97
N TYR A 332 21.53 -2.07 -22.03
CA TYR A 332 22.17 -3.10 -21.22
C TYR A 332 22.50 -4.32 -22.09
N PRO A 333 23.72 -4.87 -22.01
CA PRO A 333 24.07 -6.08 -22.75
C PRO A 333 23.31 -7.30 -22.22
N GLU A 334 23.37 -8.39 -22.99
CA GLU A 334 22.93 -9.70 -22.51
C GLU A 334 23.63 -10.06 -21.20
N TRP A 335 22.92 -10.75 -20.30
CA TRP A 335 23.38 -11.15 -18.97
C TRP A 335 23.66 -10.03 -17.96
N ALA A 336 23.49 -8.76 -18.34
CA ALA A 336 23.57 -7.67 -17.38
C ALA A 336 22.46 -7.80 -16.32
N GLU A 337 22.83 -7.63 -15.06
CA GLU A 337 21.88 -7.49 -13.95
C GLU A 337 21.12 -6.18 -14.10
N VAL A 338 19.79 -6.27 -14.16
CA VAL A 338 18.90 -5.11 -14.25
C VAL A 338 17.87 -5.13 -13.14
N GLU A 339 17.44 -3.94 -12.71
CA GLU A 339 16.32 -3.78 -11.78
C GLU A 339 15.00 -3.81 -12.56
N VAL A 340 14.13 -4.75 -12.20
CA VAL A 340 12.77 -4.88 -12.75
C VAL A 340 11.79 -4.37 -11.70
N GLN A 341 10.90 -3.49 -12.12
CA GLN A 341 9.74 -3.06 -11.36
C GLN A 341 8.53 -3.90 -11.79
N LEU A 342 8.02 -4.73 -10.89
CA LEU A 342 7.00 -5.75 -11.20
C LEU A 342 5.59 -5.15 -11.16
N TYR A 343 4.75 -5.54 -12.10
CA TYR A 343 3.33 -5.15 -12.10
C TYR A 343 2.48 -6.00 -11.16
N ASP A 344 2.90 -7.23 -10.88
CA ASP A 344 2.25 -8.15 -9.94
C ASP A 344 3.22 -8.53 -8.82
N ASP A 345 2.83 -8.27 -7.58
CA ASP A 345 3.62 -8.55 -6.40
C ASP A 345 3.78 -10.07 -6.16
N ALA A 346 2.86 -10.91 -6.64
CA ALA A 346 2.92 -12.36 -6.48
C ALA A 346 4.13 -12.98 -7.23
N LEU A 347 4.52 -12.38 -8.35
CA LEU A 347 5.67 -12.84 -9.16
C LEU A 347 7.01 -12.66 -8.45
N ALA A 348 7.09 -11.74 -7.49
CA ALA A 348 8.30 -11.55 -6.73
C ALA A 348 8.61 -12.74 -5.80
N ASP A 349 7.59 -13.46 -5.35
CA ASP A 349 7.77 -14.63 -4.50
C ASP A 349 8.14 -15.88 -5.31
N GLU A 350 7.57 -16.05 -6.51
CA GLU A 350 7.98 -17.11 -7.45
C GLU A 350 9.39 -16.87 -8.03
N ALA A 351 9.73 -15.61 -8.33
CA ALA A 351 11.05 -15.26 -8.86
C ALA A 351 12.19 -15.48 -7.85
N LEU A 352 11.90 -15.52 -6.55
CA LEU A 352 12.86 -15.83 -5.48
C LEU A 352 13.17 -17.32 -5.34
N ALA A 353 12.41 -18.21 -5.99
CA ALA A 353 12.76 -19.62 -6.07
C ALA A 353 14.05 -19.79 -6.89
N PRO A 354 15.04 -20.60 -6.43
CA PRO A 354 16.23 -20.88 -7.22
C PRO A 354 15.83 -21.49 -8.56
N ALA A 355 16.45 -21.01 -9.65
CA ALA A 355 16.21 -21.54 -10.98
C ALA A 355 16.44 -23.07 -10.96
N GLY A 356 15.35 -23.83 -11.04
CA GLY A 356 15.43 -25.28 -11.18
C GLY A 356 16.21 -25.63 -12.45
N PRO A 357 16.89 -26.79 -12.49
CA PRO A 357 17.71 -27.16 -13.64
C PRO A 357 16.87 -27.11 -14.91
N ALA A 358 17.43 -26.49 -15.95
CA ALA A 358 16.82 -26.38 -17.26
C ALA A 358 16.30 -27.76 -17.69
N ARG A 359 14.99 -27.86 -17.97
CA ARG A 359 14.41 -29.09 -18.52
C ARG A 359 15.11 -29.38 -19.84
N GLY A 360 16.03 -30.34 -19.80
CA GLY A 360 16.72 -30.82 -20.98
C GLY A 360 15.72 -31.31 -22.01
N SER A 361 15.88 -30.84 -23.23
CA SER A 361 15.28 -31.42 -24.42
C SER A 361 15.78 -32.86 -24.56
N GLY A 362 14.98 -33.82 -24.07
CA GLY A 362 15.12 -35.22 -24.47
C GLY A 362 14.62 -35.39 -25.90
N PRO A 363 15.30 -36.17 -26.75
CA PRO A 363 14.82 -36.42 -28.11
C PRO A 363 13.58 -37.29 -28.03
N VAL A 364 12.55 -36.89 -28.78
CA VAL A 364 11.37 -37.71 -29.06
C VAL A 364 11.81 -38.86 -29.97
N GLN A 365 11.62 -40.10 -29.52
CA GLN A 365 11.53 -41.28 -30.38
C GLN A 365 10.07 -41.50 -30.77
#